data_AF-A0A922M9C5-F1
#
_entry.id   AF-A0A922M9C5-F1
#
_cell.length_a   1.000
_cell.length_b   1.000
_cell.length_c   1.000
_cell.angle_alpha   90.00
_cell.angle_beta   90.00
_cell.angle_gamma   90.00
#
_symmetry.space_group_name_H-M   'P 1'
#
loop_
_entity.id
_entity.type
_entity.pdbx_description
1 polymer ?
#
loop_
_entity_poly.entity_id
_entity_poly.type
_entity_poly.pdbx_seq_one_letter_code
_entity_poly.pdbx_strand_id
1 'polypeptide(L)'
;MESRIARQSEIISSITTIKVNFNKDSDSRKNAEYIKKRLGALDALWEEFEQNHSRISDHASEADEYFRLNTYQVGKDLYQSVRILLSSYGKSSKSTQPDGEVDELLAMQRTNFRALSRLIKSIKVENISDKWELEDELNGVQSIWKIIDAQHLKIDHILAGGDISYDEEFTRHELA
;
A
#
# COMPACT_ATOMS: atom_id res chain seq x y z
N MET A 1 -26.46 15.92 -8.07
CA MET A 1 -25.63 16.48 -6.99
C MET A 1 -26.00 15.86 -5.66
N GLU A 2 -27.26 15.99 -5.21
CA GLU A 2 -27.77 15.36 -3.99
C GLU A 2 -27.53 13.84 -3.91
N SER A 3 -27.72 13.11 -5.03
CA SER A 3 -27.42 11.67 -5.09
C SER A 3 -25.95 11.32 -4.83
N ARG A 4 -25.01 12.19 -5.22
CA ARG A 4 -23.58 11.99 -4.96
C ARG A 4 -23.20 12.36 -3.53
N ILE A 5 -23.85 13.37 -2.95
CA ILE A 5 -23.67 13.73 -1.54
C ILE A 5 -24.19 12.60 -0.64
N ALA A 6 -25.39 12.06 -0.92
CA ALA A 6 -25.90 10.90 -0.21
C ALA A 6 -24.94 9.69 -0.32
N ARG A 7 -24.37 9.48 -1.51
CA ARG A 7 -23.38 8.41 -1.73
C ARG A 7 -22.11 8.60 -0.89
N GLN A 8 -21.66 9.83 -0.67
CA GLN A 8 -20.51 10.11 0.20
C GLN A 8 -20.79 9.68 1.65
N SER A 9 -21.99 9.96 2.17
CA SER A 9 -22.43 9.50 3.50
C SER A 9 -22.50 7.97 3.59
N GLU A 10 -23.00 7.29 2.56
CA GLU A 10 -23.01 5.83 2.48
C GLU A 10 -21.60 5.22 2.49
N ILE A 11 -20.66 5.83 1.76
CA ILE A 11 -19.26 5.39 1.73
C ILE A 11 -18.64 5.54 3.12
N ILE A 12 -18.82 6.68 3.79
CA ILE A 12 -18.32 6.90 5.16
C ILE A 12 -18.90 5.85 6.13
N SER A 13 -20.19 5.54 6.02
CA SER A 13 -20.84 4.49 6.81
C SER A 13 -20.24 3.09 6.53
N SER A 14 -19.94 2.81 5.26
CA SER A 14 -19.31 1.55 4.84
C SER A 14 -17.89 1.41 5.39
N ILE A 15 -17.08 2.48 5.36
CA ILE A 15 -15.74 2.51 5.96
C ILE A 15 -15.83 2.31 7.48
N THR A 16 -16.81 2.95 8.13
CA THR A 16 -17.08 2.76 9.57
C THR A 16 -17.43 1.31 9.88
N THR A 17 -18.22 0.66 9.02
CA THR A 17 -18.60 -0.74 9.17
C THR A 17 -17.40 -1.67 9.05
N ILE A 18 -16.48 -1.39 8.12
CA ILE A 18 -15.20 -2.12 8.02
C ILE A 18 -14.44 -2.04 9.35
N LYS A 19 -14.30 -0.84 9.92
CA LYS A 19 -13.62 -0.63 11.21
C LYS A 19 -14.30 -1.40 12.36
N VAL A 20 -15.62 -1.32 12.46
CA VAL A 20 -16.39 -1.98 13.53
C VAL A 20 -16.28 -3.50 13.40
N ASN A 21 -16.43 -4.04 12.19
CA ASN A 21 -16.33 -5.47 11.94
C ASN A 21 -14.92 -5.98 12.25
N PHE A 22 -13.90 -5.24 11.82
CA PHE A 22 -12.52 -5.53 12.17
C PHE A 22 -12.33 -5.61 13.69
N ASN A 23 -12.80 -4.62 14.45
CA ASN A 23 -12.65 -4.64 15.91
C ASN A 23 -13.40 -5.80 16.59
N LYS A 24 -14.53 -6.25 16.03
CA LYS A 24 -15.35 -7.34 16.57
C LYS A 24 -14.85 -8.74 16.21
N ASP A 25 -14.23 -8.88 15.04
CA ASP A 25 -13.75 -10.19 14.58
C ASP A 25 -12.62 -10.71 15.49
N SER A 26 -12.60 -12.02 15.72
CA SER A 26 -11.57 -12.66 16.55
C SER A 26 -10.19 -12.58 15.90
N ASP A 27 -9.14 -12.57 16.72
CA ASP A 27 -7.75 -12.53 16.24
C ASP A 27 -7.38 -13.72 15.34
N SER A 28 -8.00 -14.88 15.57
CA SER A 28 -7.85 -16.05 14.71
C SER A 28 -8.30 -15.84 13.26
N ARG A 29 -9.23 -14.90 13.01
CA ARG A 29 -9.74 -14.58 11.67
C ARG A 29 -8.96 -13.48 10.97
N LYS A 30 -8.20 -12.67 11.71
CA LYS A 30 -7.44 -11.53 11.19
C LYS A 30 -6.05 -11.96 10.71
N ASN A 31 -6.03 -12.88 9.77
CA ASN A 31 -4.80 -13.29 9.09
C ASN A 31 -4.46 -12.32 7.94
N ALA A 32 -3.30 -12.51 7.32
CA ALA A 32 -2.82 -11.68 6.20
C ALA A 32 -3.85 -11.56 5.07
N GLU A 33 -4.45 -12.68 4.65
CA GLU A 33 -5.46 -12.71 3.57
C GLU A 33 -6.71 -11.89 3.93
N TYR A 34 -7.18 -12.02 5.18
CA TYR A 34 -8.32 -11.25 5.69
C TYR A 34 -8.02 -9.75 5.67
N ILE A 35 -6.83 -9.34 6.15
CA ILE A 35 -6.43 -7.93 6.18
C ILE A 35 -6.29 -7.40 4.75
N LYS A 36 -5.65 -8.15 3.84
CA LYS A 36 -5.51 -7.80 2.43
C LYS A 36 -6.86 -7.57 1.76
N LYS A 37 -7.83 -8.46 1.99
CA LYS A 37 -9.20 -8.32 1.46
C LYS A 37 -9.91 -7.07 2.01
N ARG A 38 -9.70 -6.73 3.27
CA ARG A 38 -10.29 -5.53 3.89
C ARG A 38 -9.65 -4.24 3.40
N LEU A 39 -8.33 -4.23 3.22
CA LEU A 39 -7.61 -3.11 2.60
C LEU A 39 -8.08 -2.88 1.17
N GLY A 40 -8.19 -3.93 0.36
CA GLY A 40 -8.71 -3.79 -1.01
C GLY A 40 -10.15 -3.24 -1.07
N ALA A 41 -11.03 -3.69 -0.16
CA ALA A 41 -12.38 -3.14 -0.06
C ALA A 41 -12.41 -1.68 0.41
N LEU A 42 -11.51 -1.32 1.34
CA LEU A 42 -11.36 0.03 1.85
C LEU A 42 -10.85 1.00 0.75
N ASP A 43 -9.82 0.59 0.01
CA ASP A 43 -9.21 1.40 -1.05
C ASP A 43 -10.18 1.60 -2.22
N ALA A 44 -10.97 0.59 -2.60
CA ALA A 44 -12.03 0.73 -3.62
C ALA A 44 -13.12 1.73 -3.20
N LEU A 45 -13.53 1.72 -1.92
CA LEU A 45 -14.47 2.70 -1.38
C LEU A 45 -13.88 4.12 -1.39
N TRP A 46 -12.59 4.25 -1.07
CA TRP A 46 -11.89 5.53 -1.08
C TRP A 46 -11.74 6.09 -2.49
N GLU A 47 -11.41 5.25 -3.47
CA GLU A 47 -11.33 5.66 -4.86
C GLU A 47 -12.68 6.23 -5.36
N GLU A 48 -13.78 5.53 -5.06
CA GLU A 48 -15.13 6.02 -5.37
C GLU A 48 -15.42 7.35 -4.65
N PHE A 49 -14.96 7.50 -3.40
CA PHE A 49 -15.13 8.71 -2.60
C PHE A 49 -14.42 9.91 -3.23
N GLU A 50 -13.15 9.77 -3.64
CA GLU A 50 -12.39 10.84 -4.29
C GLU A 50 -12.96 11.21 -5.66
N GLN A 51 -13.32 10.22 -6.48
CA GLN A 51 -13.94 10.49 -7.78
C GLN A 51 -15.26 11.26 -7.64
N ASN A 52 -16.07 10.90 -6.65
CA ASN A 52 -17.31 11.61 -6.36
C ASN A 52 -17.03 13.02 -5.80
N HIS A 53 -16.03 13.20 -4.93
CA HIS A 53 -15.63 14.51 -4.42
C HIS A 53 -15.21 15.45 -5.54
N SER A 54 -14.33 15.02 -6.44
CA SER A 54 -13.91 15.81 -7.61
C SER A 54 -15.10 16.27 -8.45
N ARG A 55 -16.07 15.40 -8.69
CA ARG A 55 -17.28 15.76 -9.44
C ARG A 55 -18.20 16.72 -8.69
N ILE A 56 -18.25 16.63 -7.36
CA ILE A 56 -19.01 17.55 -6.51
C ILE A 56 -18.31 18.92 -6.52
N SER A 57 -16.99 18.99 -6.33
CA SER A 57 -16.24 20.25 -6.32
C SER A 57 -16.33 21.02 -7.63
N ASP A 58 -16.47 20.32 -8.77
CA ASP A 58 -16.59 20.96 -10.08
C ASP A 58 -17.93 21.68 -10.29
N HIS A 59 -18.99 21.30 -9.56
CA HIS A 59 -20.36 21.74 -9.84
C HIS A 59 -21.07 22.39 -8.65
N ALA A 60 -20.54 22.23 -7.44
CA ALA A 60 -21.19 22.63 -6.20
C ALA A 60 -20.74 24.00 -5.71
N SER A 61 -21.61 24.67 -4.97
CA SER A 61 -21.29 25.96 -4.35
C SER A 61 -20.63 25.71 -2.99
N GLU A 62 -19.69 26.57 -2.59
CA GLU A 62 -19.08 26.51 -1.25
C GLU A 62 -20.11 26.66 -0.11
N ALA A 63 -21.33 27.12 -0.43
CA ALA A 63 -22.45 27.21 0.50
C ALA A 63 -23.15 25.86 0.78
N ASP A 64 -22.86 24.81 0.01
CA ASP A 64 -23.48 23.49 0.19
C ASP A 64 -23.04 22.84 1.52
N GLU A 65 -23.99 22.16 2.17
CA GLU A 65 -23.80 21.54 3.49
C GLU A 65 -22.58 20.59 3.53
N TYR A 66 -22.30 19.91 2.42
CA TYR A 66 -21.14 19.03 2.27
C TYR A 66 -19.78 19.74 2.54
N PHE A 67 -19.61 20.97 2.06
CA PHE A 67 -18.38 21.75 2.29
C PHE A 67 -18.39 22.38 3.68
N ARG A 68 -19.54 22.89 4.13
CA ARG A 68 -19.69 23.43 5.49
C ARG A 68 -19.40 22.40 6.59
N LEU A 69 -19.83 21.16 6.40
CA LEU A 69 -19.58 20.06 7.33
C LEU A 69 -18.22 19.40 7.13
N ASN A 70 -17.43 19.88 6.18
CA ASN A 70 -16.13 19.34 5.82
C ASN A 70 -16.16 17.81 5.64
N THR A 71 -17.23 17.31 5.01
CA THR A 71 -17.53 15.88 4.91
C THR A 71 -16.40 15.11 4.24
N TYR A 72 -15.74 15.74 3.26
CA TYR A 72 -14.57 15.18 2.61
C TYR A 72 -13.42 14.91 3.59
N GLN A 73 -13.06 15.89 4.41
CA GLN A 73 -11.97 15.74 5.38
C GLN A 73 -12.29 14.69 6.43
N VAL A 74 -13.53 14.66 6.93
CA VAL A 74 -13.99 13.63 7.87
C VAL A 74 -13.87 12.23 7.26
N GLY A 75 -14.27 12.06 6.00
CA GLY A 75 -14.12 10.79 5.28
C GLY A 75 -12.65 10.40 5.08
N LYS A 76 -11.79 11.37 4.74
CA LYS A 76 -10.35 11.19 4.56
C LYS A 76 -9.66 10.73 5.83
N ASP A 77 -9.91 11.41 6.95
CA ASP A 77 -9.33 11.08 8.24
C ASP A 77 -9.78 9.68 8.70
N LEU A 78 -11.06 9.35 8.48
CA LEU A 78 -11.57 8.02 8.76
C LEU A 78 -10.86 6.96 7.91
N TYR A 79 -10.79 7.13 6.60
CA TYR A 79 -10.07 6.23 5.69
C TYR A 79 -8.63 6.01 6.14
N GLN A 80 -7.87 7.08 6.36
CA GLN A 80 -6.48 7.00 6.80
C GLN A 80 -6.34 6.26 8.12
N SER A 81 -7.21 6.54 9.09
CA SER A 81 -7.19 5.87 10.39
C SER A 81 -7.45 4.36 10.28
N VAL A 82 -8.40 3.96 9.44
CA VAL A 82 -8.74 2.54 9.23
C VAL A 82 -7.64 1.84 8.44
N ARG A 83 -7.07 2.50 7.44
CA ARG A 83 -5.96 1.96 6.65
C ARG A 83 -4.74 1.69 7.54
N ILE A 84 -4.35 2.65 8.39
CA ILE A 84 -3.26 2.46 9.35
C ILE A 84 -3.56 1.31 10.31
N LEU A 85 -4.80 1.25 10.85
CA LEU A 85 -5.22 0.18 11.76
C LEU A 85 -5.09 -1.20 11.11
N LEU A 86 -5.55 -1.36 9.87
CA LEU A 86 -5.47 -2.62 9.13
C LEU A 86 -4.03 -2.97 8.78
N SER A 87 -3.27 -2.05 8.19
CA SER A 87 -1.90 -2.30 7.73
C SER A 87 -0.91 -2.55 8.87
N SER A 88 -1.14 -2.02 10.07
CA SER A 88 -0.27 -2.25 11.24
C SER A 88 -0.64 -3.52 12.02
N TYR A 89 -1.78 -4.14 11.74
CA TYR A 89 -2.22 -5.31 12.46
C TYR A 89 -1.35 -6.53 12.10
N GLY A 90 -0.86 -7.24 13.13
CA GLY A 90 0.03 -8.40 12.95
C GLY A 90 1.52 -8.07 12.99
N LYS A 91 1.91 -6.80 12.79
CA LYS A 91 3.32 -6.36 12.84
C LYS A 91 3.99 -6.47 14.21
N SER A 92 3.19 -6.54 15.29
CA SER A 92 3.69 -6.45 16.67
C SER A 92 3.44 -7.69 17.55
N SER A 93 2.92 -8.82 17.02
CA SER A 93 2.46 -9.90 17.91
C SER A 93 2.82 -11.34 17.53
N LYS A 94 3.58 -11.59 16.45
CA LYS A 94 3.97 -12.96 16.09
C LYS A 94 5.44 -13.09 15.69
N SER A 95 6.33 -13.04 16.67
CA SER A 95 7.57 -13.83 16.60
C SER A 95 8.11 -14.11 17.99
N THR A 96 8.36 -15.39 18.25
CA THR A 96 9.19 -15.89 19.36
C THR A 96 10.67 -15.87 18.93
N GLN A 97 11.13 -14.77 18.31
CA GLN A 97 12.50 -14.58 17.82
C GLN A 97 12.94 -13.14 18.11
N PRO A 98 14.26 -12.89 18.28
CA PRO A 98 14.75 -11.64 18.85
C PRO A 98 14.27 -10.46 18.00
N ASP A 99 13.44 -9.62 18.60
CA ASP A 99 13.03 -8.30 18.12
C ASP A 99 14.25 -7.62 17.48
N GLY A 100 14.33 -7.60 16.15
CA GLY A 100 15.45 -7.00 15.41
C GLY A 100 15.86 -7.73 14.13
N GLU A 101 15.76 -9.06 14.03
CA GLU A 101 16.24 -9.78 12.82
C GLU A 101 15.40 -9.42 11.58
N VAL A 102 14.07 -9.40 11.71
CA VAL A 102 13.17 -9.00 10.62
C VAL A 102 13.36 -7.54 10.26
N ASP A 103 13.50 -6.66 11.25
CA ASP A 103 13.70 -5.23 11.02
C ASP A 103 15.02 -4.95 10.29
N GLU A 104 16.08 -5.68 10.63
CA GLU A 104 17.37 -5.63 9.93
C GLU A 104 17.23 -6.12 8.49
N LEU A 105 16.55 -7.25 8.27
CA LEU A 105 16.27 -7.77 6.93
C LEU A 105 15.43 -6.79 6.10
N LEU A 106 14.42 -6.15 6.68
CA LEU A 106 13.60 -5.12 6.02
C LEU A 106 14.43 -3.87 5.68
N ALA A 107 15.28 -3.41 6.61
CA ALA A 107 16.16 -2.26 6.38
C ALA A 107 17.18 -2.51 5.27
N MET A 108 17.75 -3.71 5.26
CA MET A 108 18.68 -4.14 4.21
C MET A 108 17.97 -4.26 2.86
N GLN A 109 16.73 -4.76 2.82
CA GLN A 109 15.96 -4.88 1.58
C GLN A 109 15.60 -3.51 0.98
N ARG A 110 15.23 -2.54 1.82
CA ARG A 110 15.05 -1.13 1.38
C ARG A 110 16.32 -0.55 0.78
N THR A 111 17.49 -0.95 1.27
CA THR A 111 18.78 -0.54 0.69
C THR A 111 18.99 -1.16 -0.68
N ASN A 112 18.64 -2.44 -0.86
CA ASN A 112 18.68 -3.11 -2.17
C ASN A 112 17.73 -2.44 -3.19
N PHE A 113 16.49 -2.11 -2.81
CA PHE A 113 15.56 -1.40 -3.68
C PHE A 113 16.08 -0.03 -4.12
N ARG A 114 16.73 0.71 -3.21
CA ARG A 114 17.38 1.98 -3.57
C ARG A 114 18.54 1.78 -4.52
N ALA A 115 19.33 0.72 -4.36
CA ALA A 115 20.42 0.38 -5.28
C ALA A 115 19.88 0.05 -6.68
N LEU A 116 18.86 -0.79 -6.77
CA LEU A 116 18.17 -1.09 -8.04
C LEU A 116 17.63 0.18 -8.70
N SER A 117 16.92 1.01 -7.93
CA SER A 117 16.36 2.27 -8.45
C SER A 117 17.42 3.24 -8.97
N ARG A 118 18.62 3.25 -8.36
CA ARG A 118 19.74 4.07 -8.83
C ARG A 118 20.30 3.53 -10.14
N LEU A 119 20.47 2.21 -10.24
CA LEU A 119 20.97 1.56 -11.45
C LEU A 119 20.00 1.77 -12.63
N ILE A 120 18.71 1.52 -12.44
CA ILE A 120 17.71 1.74 -13.49
C ILE A 120 17.73 3.19 -13.97
N LYS A 121 17.86 4.17 -13.06
CA LYS A 121 17.94 5.59 -13.41
C LYS A 121 19.24 5.99 -14.12
N SER A 122 20.33 5.24 -13.95
CA SER A 122 21.59 5.53 -14.64
C SER A 122 21.61 4.99 -16.07
N ILE A 123 20.84 3.93 -16.35
CA ILE A 123 20.75 3.31 -17.67
C ILE A 123 20.03 4.28 -18.62
N LYS A 124 20.75 4.76 -19.64
CA LYS A 124 20.21 5.59 -20.72
C LYS A 124 20.14 4.76 -21.99
N VAL A 125 19.03 4.04 -22.16
CA VAL A 125 18.85 3.10 -23.27
C VAL A 125 19.04 3.80 -24.62
N GLU A 126 18.68 5.08 -24.75
CA GLU A 126 18.90 5.86 -25.97
C GLU A 126 20.38 6.05 -26.38
N ASN A 127 21.30 5.88 -25.44
CA ASN A 127 22.75 6.03 -25.69
C ASN A 127 23.44 4.68 -25.92
N ILE A 128 22.72 3.56 -25.78
CA ILE A 128 23.26 2.23 -25.98
C ILE A 128 23.26 1.94 -27.48
N SER A 129 24.45 1.74 -28.03
CA SER A 129 24.64 1.53 -29.47
C SER A 129 24.96 0.08 -29.80
N ASP A 130 25.64 -0.59 -28.88
CA ASP A 130 26.09 -1.96 -29.07
C ASP A 130 25.32 -2.95 -28.20
N LYS A 131 25.16 -4.17 -28.74
CA LYS A 131 24.52 -5.28 -28.03
C LYS A 131 25.21 -5.60 -26.70
N TRP A 132 26.55 -5.52 -26.65
CA TRP A 132 27.30 -5.87 -25.44
C TRP A 132 27.06 -4.85 -24.31
N GLU A 133 26.88 -3.56 -24.64
CA GLU A 133 26.54 -2.50 -23.67
C GLU A 133 25.18 -2.78 -23.04
N LEU A 134 24.20 -3.17 -23.86
CA LEU A 134 22.88 -3.59 -23.39
C LEU A 134 22.97 -4.81 -22.46
N GLU A 135 23.78 -5.81 -22.84
CA GLU A 135 23.98 -7.02 -22.03
C GLU A 135 24.66 -6.70 -20.70
N ASP A 136 25.61 -5.77 -20.66
CA ASP A 136 26.28 -5.35 -19.43
C ASP A 136 25.31 -4.67 -18.46
N GLU A 137 24.53 -3.70 -18.94
CA GLU A 137 23.51 -3.01 -18.13
C GLU A 137 22.42 -3.99 -17.63
N LEU A 138 21.98 -4.91 -18.51
CA LEU A 138 21.02 -5.95 -18.15
C LEU A 138 21.59 -6.89 -17.07
N ASN A 139 22.84 -7.30 -17.18
CA ASN A 139 23.50 -8.13 -16.17
C ASN A 139 23.60 -7.41 -14.83
N GLY A 140 23.85 -6.09 -14.83
CA GLY A 140 23.81 -5.26 -13.64
C GLY A 140 22.45 -5.32 -12.93
N VAL A 141 21.37 -5.12 -13.68
CA VAL A 141 20.00 -5.16 -13.16
C VAL A 141 19.66 -6.55 -12.61
N GLN A 142 19.96 -7.60 -13.36
CA GLN A 142 19.72 -8.99 -12.95
C GLN A 142 20.49 -9.37 -11.68
N SER A 143 21.72 -8.88 -11.53
CA SER A 143 22.55 -9.15 -10.35
C SER A 143 21.91 -8.58 -9.08
N ILE A 144 21.46 -7.32 -9.12
CA ILE A 144 20.78 -6.69 -7.98
C ILE A 144 19.44 -7.37 -7.71
N TRP A 145 18.68 -7.73 -8.76
CA TRP A 145 17.40 -8.42 -8.59
C TRP A 145 17.53 -9.77 -7.88
N LYS A 146 18.56 -10.57 -8.19
CA LYS A 146 18.82 -11.84 -7.50
C LYS A 146 19.04 -11.66 -5.99
N ILE A 147 19.69 -10.56 -5.59
CA ILE A 147 19.91 -10.25 -4.17
C ILE A 147 18.57 -9.90 -3.50
N ILE A 148 17.76 -9.07 -4.16
CA ILE A 148 16.42 -8.69 -3.72
C ILE A 148 15.53 -9.92 -3.54
N ASP A 149 15.50 -10.81 -4.52
CA ASP A 149 14.66 -12.01 -4.52
C ASP A 149 15.07 -12.98 -3.40
N ALA A 150 16.37 -13.28 -3.28
CA ALA A 150 16.88 -14.15 -2.23
C ALA A 150 16.59 -13.62 -0.82
N GLN A 151 16.60 -12.29 -0.65
CA GLN A 151 16.29 -11.67 0.62
C GLN A 151 14.78 -11.57 0.88
N HIS A 152 13.96 -11.40 -0.15
CA HIS A 152 12.51 -11.44 -0.05
C HIS A 152 12.03 -12.81 0.46
N LEU A 153 12.59 -13.91 -0.05
CA LEU A 153 12.26 -15.26 0.43
C LEU A 153 12.55 -15.45 1.93
N LYS A 154 13.64 -14.84 2.45
CA LYS A 154 13.94 -14.89 3.89
C LYS A 154 12.93 -14.09 4.71
N ILE A 155 12.57 -12.91 4.23
CA ILE A 155 11.58 -12.05 4.89
C ILE A 155 10.21 -12.75 4.89
N ASP A 156 9.79 -13.31 3.76
CA ASP A 156 8.51 -14.01 3.65
C ASP A 156 8.48 -15.30 4.49
N HIS A 157 9.61 -16.01 4.61
CA HIS A 157 9.68 -17.15 5.53
C HIS A 157 9.35 -16.76 6.98
N ILE A 158 9.77 -15.56 7.41
CA ILE A 158 9.57 -15.10 8.78
C ILE A 158 8.18 -14.44 8.94
N LEU A 159 7.79 -13.61 7.98
CA LEU A 159 6.55 -12.83 8.06
C LEU A 159 5.32 -13.60 7.57
N ALA A 160 5.51 -14.62 6.72
CA ALA A 160 4.47 -15.41 6.06
C ALA A 160 3.36 -14.53 5.45
N GLY A 161 3.75 -13.52 4.65
CA GLY A 161 2.84 -12.50 4.09
C GLY A 161 2.19 -11.56 5.13
N GLY A 162 2.74 -11.49 6.35
CA GLY A 162 2.17 -10.70 7.46
C GLY A 162 2.39 -9.19 7.35
N ASP A 163 3.37 -8.72 6.58
CA ASP A 163 3.60 -7.30 6.33
C ASP A 163 3.15 -6.89 4.93
N ILE A 164 1.88 -6.52 4.83
CA ILE A 164 1.25 -6.06 3.59
C ILE A 164 1.92 -4.80 3.03
N SER A 165 2.44 -3.91 3.89
CA SER A 165 3.13 -2.70 3.43
C SER A 165 4.45 -3.03 2.74
N TYR A 166 5.14 -4.07 3.22
CA TYR A 166 6.35 -4.58 2.57
C TYR A 166 6.01 -5.29 1.26
N ASP A 167 4.96 -6.12 1.25
CA ASP A 167 4.51 -6.83 0.04
C ASP A 167 4.11 -5.85 -1.09
N GLU A 168 3.41 -4.75 -0.74
CA GLU A 168 3.10 -3.66 -1.68
C GLU A 168 4.37 -2.99 -2.22
N GLU A 169 5.37 -2.74 -1.38
CA GLU A 169 6.67 -2.15 -1.78
C GLU A 169 7.44 -3.08 -2.73
N PHE A 170 7.52 -4.38 -2.41
CA PHE A 170 8.17 -5.38 -3.26
C PHE A 170 7.47 -5.51 -4.62
N THR A 171 6.15 -5.65 -4.64
CA THR A 171 5.35 -5.77 -5.87
C THR A 171 5.56 -4.55 -6.79
N ARG A 172 5.70 -3.35 -6.22
CA ARG A 172 5.98 -2.13 -6.99
C ARG A 172 7.30 -2.19 -7.74
N HIS A 173 8.32 -2.80 -7.14
CA HIS A 173 9.64 -2.98 -7.75
C HIS A 173 9.71 -4.17 -8.71
N GLU A 174 8.83 -5.17 -8.57
CA GLU A 174 8.69 -6.28 -9.51
C GLU A 174 8.09 -5.86 -10.86
N LEU A 175 7.20 -4.85 -10.86
CA LEU A 175 6.50 -4.35 -12.05
C LEU A 175 7.21 -3.17 -12.75
N ALA A 176 8.33 -2.69 -12.21
CA ALA A 176 9.07 -1.52 -12.71
C ALA A 176 10.19 -1.91 -13.68
#